data_AF-A0A8H5D9M0-F1
#
_entry.id   AF-A0A8H5D9M0-F1
#
_cell.length_a   1.000
_cell.length_b   1.000
_cell.length_c   1.000
_cell.angle_alpha   90.00
_cell.angle_beta   90.00
_cell.angle_gamma   90.00
#
_symmetry.space_group_name_H-M   'P 1'
#
loop_
_entity.id
_entity.type
_entity.pdbx_description
1 polymer ?
#
loop_
_entity_poly.entity_id
_entity_poly.type
_entity_poly.pdbx_seq_one_letter_code
_entity_poly.pdbx_strand_id
1 'polypeptide(L)'
;MGISRSSRHKRSASGAQRAHYRKKRKFELGRQPANTKLGPKRIHSVRVRGGNVKYRALRLDGGNFAWGSEHVTKKTRIIGVVYNASNNELVRTNTLVKSAIIQVDATPFRQWYELHPITKKGKSQATEAAAEDPKKLSNHAQRNLEERKKDAKIDPLLEAQFGAGRLYAAISSRPGQSGRADGYILEGKELECLRATSPDSRPKQLWLCGPLAALPLVGHLHFFGVFGVLVMTNHWLIVHSVNIAFAFKFTSLFPIPGVLCVIWLVYQIAATYIFLNAIDAVLMIRIYGFYHRNWKMGVFLCALFAIRFSLAIIIIAIHPPSQVDFDENCGIHMPKPVVFCFLVSEMISQSIILGLTFAQQAFAPEKLPRAPTPVVSVFYRDGIMTYAAVLVWIRVFISILTSATCRIIINMRQLAENNGSVEPFELTSILETSEERTTSSLPA
;
A
#
# COMPACT_ATOMS: atom_id res chain seq x y z
N MET A 1 -53.95 7.54 9.51
CA MET A 1 -52.80 6.63 9.27
C MET A 1 -51.69 7.40 8.56
N GLY A 2 -50.41 7.16 8.86
CA GLY A 2 -49.28 7.99 8.40
C GLY A 2 -48.27 7.27 7.48
N ILE A 3 -46.99 7.53 7.74
CA ILE A 3 -45.83 6.93 7.06
C ILE A 3 -45.89 5.40 7.23
N SER A 4 -45.65 4.65 6.14
CA SER A 4 -45.61 3.18 6.15
C SER A 4 -44.22 2.68 5.81
N ARG A 5 -43.75 1.66 6.54
CA ARG A 5 -42.49 0.95 6.29
C ARG A 5 -42.64 -0.23 5.33
N SER A 6 -43.83 -0.44 4.76
CA SER A 6 -44.07 -1.54 3.82
C SER A 6 -43.31 -1.32 2.51
N SER A 7 -42.84 -2.40 1.88
CA SER A 7 -42.25 -2.37 0.53
C SER A 7 -43.27 -2.60 -0.59
N ARG A 8 -44.55 -2.81 -0.24
CA ARG A 8 -45.62 -3.17 -1.20
C ARG A 8 -45.94 -2.07 -2.20
N HIS A 9 -45.77 -0.81 -1.80
CA HIS A 9 -45.94 0.34 -2.69
C HIS A 9 -44.74 0.55 -3.63
N LYS A 10 -43.59 -0.08 -3.34
CA LYS A 10 -42.41 -0.03 -4.21
C LYS A 10 -42.58 -1.04 -5.34
N ARG A 11 -42.01 -0.73 -6.51
CA ARG A 11 -41.93 -1.65 -7.65
C ARG A 11 -41.23 -2.96 -7.28
N SER A 12 -41.54 -4.04 -8.00
CA SER A 12 -40.78 -5.29 -7.89
C SER A 12 -39.36 -5.10 -8.41
N ALA A 13 -38.50 -6.10 -8.16
CA ALA A 13 -37.16 -6.14 -8.75
C ALA A 13 -37.19 -6.12 -10.29
N SER A 14 -38.22 -6.73 -10.90
CA SER A 14 -38.46 -6.67 -12.35
C SER A 14 -38.98 -5.33 -12.87
N GLY A 15 -39.24 -4.34 -12.01
CA GLY A 15 -39.82 -3.04 -12.37
C GLY A 15 -41.36 -3.05 -12.47
N ALA A 16 -42.01 -4.20 -12.36
CA ALA A 16 -43.46 -4.31 -12.41
C ALA A 16 -44.14 -3.52 -11.29
N GLN A 17 -45.23 -2.82 -11.65
CA GLN A 17 -46.09 -2.13 -10.70
C GLN A 17 -46.94 -3.14 -9.95
N ARG A 18 -46.86 -3.12 -8.61
CA ARG A 18 -47.61 -4.02 -7.75
C ARG A 18 -49.00 -3.47 -7.50
N ALA A 19 -50.02 -4.33 -7.63
CA ALA A 19 -51.39 -3.97 -7.32
C ALA A 19 -51.59 -3.66 -5.82
N HIS A 20 -52.53 -2.77 -5.53
CA HIS A 20 -52.90 -2.46 -4.14
C HIS A 20 -53.72 -3.61 -3.54
N TYR A 21 -53.07 -4.43 -2.71
CA TYR A 21 -53.71 -5.61 -2.10
C TYR A 21 -54.46 -5.32 -0.78
N ARG A 22 -53.96 -4.41 0.07
CA ARG A 22 -54.55 -4.14 1.40
C ARG A 22 -54.28 -2.72 1.87
N LYS A 23 -55.17 -2.19 2.72
CA LYS A 23 -54.96 -0.93 3.45
C LYS A 23 -53.73 -1.00 4.38
N LYS A 24 -53.13 0.15 4.69
CA LYS A 24 -51.98 0.26 5.62
C LYS A 24 -52.33 -0.35 6.99
N ARG A 25 -51.36 -0.99 7.65
CA ARG A 25 -51.54 -1.65 8.96
C ARG A 25 -50.64 -1.03 10.04
N LYS A 26 -51.12 -1.01 11.29
CA LYS A 26 -50.43 -0.36 12.43
C LYS A 26 -49.05 -0.98 12.74
N PHE A 27 -48.85 -2.27 12.47
CA PHE A 27 -47.56 -2.93 12.70
C PHE A 27 -46.46 -2.51 11.70
N GLU A 28 -46.82 -1.93 10.56
CA GLU A 28 -45.90 -1.37 9.54
C GLU A 28 -45.74 0.16 9.68
N LEU A 29 -46.20 0.77 10.78
CA LEU A 29 -46.17 2.21 10.96
C LEU A 29 -44.74 2.76 11.08
N GLY A 30 -44.47 3.82 10.34
CA GLY A 30 -43.31 4.71 10.50
C GLY A 30 -43.68 5.97 11.27
N ARG A 31 -42.67 6.69 11.78
CA ARG A 31 -42.83 7.98 12.46
C ARG A 31 -41.83 8.97 11.89
N GLN A 32 -42.13 10.26 12.00
CA GLN A 32 -41.20 11.34 11.65
C GLN A 32 -39.89 11.21 12.46
N PRO A 33 -38.75 11.68 11.92
CA PRO A 33 -37.48 11.72 12.63
C PRO A 33 -37.52 12.71 13.81
N ALA A 34 -36.52 12.62 14.69
CA ALA A 34 -36.41 13.51 15.85
C ALA A 34 -35.71 14.82 15.54
N ASN A 35 -34.77 14.81 14.57
CA ASN A 35 -33.88 15.93 14.21
C ASN A 35 -33.32 16.64 15.45
N THR A 36 -32.75 15.85 16.37
CA THR A 36 -32.27 16.32 17.67
C THR A 36 -31.26 17.45 17.50
N LYS A 37 -31.49 18.60 18.13
CA LYS A 37 -30.64 19.78 18.07
C LYS A 37 -29.85 19.98 19.35
N LEU A 38 -28.82 20.82 19.28
CA LEU A 38 -28.17 21.32 20.47
C LEU A 38 -29.08 22.31 21.22
N GLY A 39 -29.12 22.25 22.54
CA GLY A 39 -29.88 23.18 23.39
C GLY A 39 -30.38 22.53 24.68
N PRO A 40 -31.18 23.26 25.48
CA PRO A 40 -31.65 22.76 26.77
C PRO A 40 -32.41 21.45 26.62
N LYS A 41 -32.08 20.48 27.46
CA LYS A 41 -32.56 19.09 27.38
C LYS A 41 -34.09 19.03 27.27
N ARG A 42 -34.59 18.53 26.15
CA ARG A 42 -36.01 18.29 25.89
C ARG A 42 -36.21 16.93 25.26
N ILE A 43 -36.89 16.04 25.97
CA ILE A 43 -37.12 14.64 25.56
C ILE A 43 -38.61 14.34 25.65
N HIS A 44 -39.19 13.80 24.58
CA HIS A 44 -40.57 13.33 24.56
C HIS A 44 -40.59 11.80 24.59
N SER A 45 -41.43 11.22 25.44
CA SER A 45 -41.69 9.79 25.45
C SER A 45 -42.66 9.42 24.31
N VAL A 46 -42.40 8.29 23.66
CA VAL A 46 -43.24 7.76 22.58
C VAL A 46 -43.60 6.31 22.90
N ARG A 47 -44.88 6.04 23.17
CA ARG A 47 -45.39 4.68 23.32
C ARG A 47 -45.24 3.90 22.01
N VAL A 48 -44.67 2.71 22.10
CA VAL A 48 -44.51 1.78 20.98
C VAL A 48 -45.29 0.48 21.22
N ARG A 49 -45.12 -0.51 20.33
CA ARG A 49 -45.82 -1.79 20.42
C ARG A 49 -45.46 -2.53 21.71
N GLY A 50 -46.45 -3.18 22.33
CA GLY A 50 -46.26 -3.98 23.54
C GLY A 50 -46.09 -3.17 24.82
N GLY A 51 -46.55 -1.92 24.88
CA GLY A 51 -46.47 -1.09 26.09
C GLY A 51 -45.12 -0.40 26.31
N ASN A 52 -44.08 -0.80 25.58
CA ASN A 52 -42.74 -0.20 25.67
C ASN A 52 -42.73 1.31 25.30
N VAL A 53 -41.72 2.02 25.78
CA VAL A 53 -41.51 3.45 25.53
C VAL A 53 -40.16 3.68 24.86
N LYS A 54 -40.13 4.57 23.87
CA LYS A 54 -38.88 5.11 23.31
C LYS A 54 -38.77 6.58 23.66
N TYR A 55 -37.56 7.02 24.00
CA TYR A 55 -37.29 8.40 24.36
C TYR A 55 -36.76 9.13 23.13
N ARG A 56 -37.50 10.14 22.68
CA ARG A 56 -37.15 10.94 21.52
C ARG A 56 -36.57 12.27 22.00
N ALA A 57 -35.25 12.40 21.93
CA ALA A 57 -34.60 13.68 22.21
C ALA A 57 -34.90 14.68 21.07
N LEU A 58 -35.41 15.85 21.44
CA LEU A 58 -35.57 16.99 20.53
C LEU A 58 -34.40 17.97 20.68
N ARG A 59 -33.95 18.17 21.93
CA ARG A 59 -32.78 18.99 22.26
C ARG A 59 -31.95 18.31 23.33
N LEU A 60 -30.64 18.36 23.19
CA LEU A 60 -29.65 17.90 24.17
C LEU A 60 -28.50 18.90 24.22
N ASP A 61 -27.92 19.09 25.40
CA ASP A 61 -26.83 20.00 25.71
C ASP A 61 -25.53 19.27 26.07
N GLY A 62 -25.65 18.05 26.61
CA GLY A 62 -24.50 17.20 26.97
C GLY A 62 -24.79 15.71 26.81
N GLY A 63 -23.74 14.92 27.01
CA GLY A 63 -23.76 13.46 26.90
C GLY A 63 -22.64 12.82 27.71
N ASN A 64 -22.65 11.50 27.84
CA ASN A 64 -21.54 10.76 28.43
C ASN A 64 -20.56 10.32 27.35
N PHE A 65 -19.30 10.72 27.48
CA PHE A 65 -18.25 10.39 26.52
C PHE A 65 -17.18 9.54 27.18
N ALA A 66 -16.76 8.48 26.48
CA ALA A 66 -15.70 7.58 26.91
C ALA A 66 -14.36 7.99 26.30
N TRP A 67 -13.33 8.09 27.12
CA TRP A 67 -11.95 8.07 26.70
C TRP A 67 -11.49 6.61 26.64
N GLY A 68 -11.20 6.12 25.43
CA GLY A 68 -10.90 4.71 25.16
C GLY A 68 -9.60 4.24 25.81
N SER A 69 -8.49 4.94 25.57
CA SER A 69 -7.18 4.58 26.12
C SER A 69 -7.12 4.61 27.65
N GLU A 70 -7.74 5.62 28.27
CA GLU A 70 -7.70 5.83 29.72
C GLU A 70 -8.83 5.12 30.47
N HIS A 71 -9.72 4.41 29.76
CA HIS A 71 -10.87 3.68 30.32
C HIS A 71 -11.79 4.53 31.22
N VAL A 72 -12.00 5.79 30.85
CA VAL A 72 -12.75 6.75 31.69
C VAL A 72 -13.93 7.33 30.95
N THR A 73 -15.05 7.45 31.63
CA THR A 73 -16.23 8.12 31.09
C THR A 73 -16.55 9.37 31.89
N LYS A 74 -16.79 10.47 31.18
CA LYS A 74 -17.21 11.73 31.79
C LYS A 74 -18.38 12.32 31.04
N LYS A 75 -19.27 12.94 31.81
CA LYS A 75 -20.34 13.77 31.28
C LYS A 75 -19.73 15.09 30.83
N THR A 76 -19.88 15.42 29.55
CA THR A 76 -19.38 16.67 28.99
C THR A 76 -20.46 17.37 28.18
N ARG A 77 -20.28 18.69 28.01
CA ARG A 77 -21.15 19.51 27.17
C ARG A 77 -20.76 19.33 25.71
N ILE A 78 -21.75 19.22 24.85
CA ILE A 78 -21.55 19.17 23.39
C ILE A 78 -21.52 20.62 22.89
N ILE A 79 -20.49 20.98 22.13
CA ILE A 79 -20.29 22.34 21.62
C ILE A 79 -20.96 22.48 20.25
N GLY A 80 -20.73 21.53 19.35
CA GLY A 80 -21.24 21.60 17.98
C GLY A 80 -20.88 20.37 17.16
N VAL A 81 -21.54 20.23 16.01
CA VAL A 81 -21.28 19.17 15.04
C VAL A 81 -20.29 19.68 14.00
N VAL A 82 -19.21 18.94 13.77
CA VAL A 82 -18.15 19.34 12.83
C VAL A 82 -18.22 18.53 11.54
N TYR A 83 -18.52 17.24 11.63
CA TYR A 83 -18.55 16.37 10.47
C TYR A 83 -19.64 15.31 10.57
N ASN A 84 -20.22 14.95 9.43
CA ASN A 84 -21.15 13.85 9.32
C ASN A 84 -21.03 13.20 7.93
N ALA A 85 -20.75 11.90 7.89
CA ALA A 85 -20.57 11.17 6.64
C ALA A 85 -21.86 11.04 5.80
N SER A 86 -23.04 11.15 6.41
CA SER A 86 -24.30 10.93 5.70
C SER A 86 -24.80 12.18 4.96
N ASN A 87 -24.69 13.36 5.57
CA ASN A 87 -25.22 14.61 5.01
C ASN A 87 -24.61 15.84 5.72
N ASN A 88 -24.13 16.78 4.91
CA ASN A 88 -23.56 18.06 5.37
C ASN A 88 -24.60 19.01 6.00
N GLU A 89 -25.88 18.89 5.64
CA GLU A 89 -26.96 19.69 6.26
C GLU A 89 -27.12 19.40 7.76
N LEU A 90 -26.73 18.19 8.20
CA LEU A 90 -26.72 17.83 9.61
C LEU A 90 -25.63 18.59 10.38
N VAL A 91 -24.52 18.90 9.72
CA VAL A 91 -23.43 19.72 10.27
C VAL A 91 -23.88 21.19 10.34
N ARG A 92 -24.37 21.74 9.23
CA ARG A 92 -24.83 23.14 9.14
C ARG A 92 -25.87 23.51 10.19
N THR A 93 -26.75 22.56 10.51
CA THR A 93 -27.86 22.76 11.43
C THR A 93 -27.61 22.18 12.83
N ASN A 94 -26.38 21.77 13.16
CA ASN A 94 -26.00 21.16 14.44
C ASN A 94 -26.95 20.05 14.91
N THR A 95 -27.21 19.07 14.04
CA THR A 95 -28.11 17.93 14.33
C THR A 95 -27.34 16.73 14.89
N LEU A 96 -27.77 16.25 16.05
CA LEU A 96 -27.16 15.11 16.73
C LEU A 96 -27.74 13.78 16.23
N VAL A 97 -26.92 13.00 15.54
CA VAL A 97 -27.24 11.67 15.00
C VAL A 97 -26.10 10.70 15.35
N LYS A 98 -26.37 9.39 15.32
CA LYS A 98 -25.31 8.38 15.43
C LYS A 98 -24.23 8.65 14.36
N SER A 99 -22.98 8.49 14.76
CA SER A 99 -21.77 8.69 13.94
C SER A 99 -21.54 10.14 13.51
N ALA A 100 -22.27 11.10 14.07
CA ALA A 100 -21.89 12.50 13.95
C ALA A 100 -20.62 12.75 14.76
N ILE A 101 -19.67 13.45 14.15
CA ILE A 101 -18.45 13.91 14.80
C ILE A 101 -18.71 15.29 15.37
N ILE A 102 -18.46 15.42 16.66
CA ILE A 102 -18.79 16.59 17.46
C ILE A 102 -17.57 17.09 18.20
N GLN A 103 -17.59 18.37 18.55
CA GLN A 103 -16.67 18.94 19.54
C GLN A 103 -17.33 18.87 20.91
N VAL A 104 -16.60 18.37 21.89
CA VAL A 104 -17.01 18.32 23.30
C VAL A 104 -16.05 19.12 24.16
N ASP A 105 -16.55 19.56 25.30
CA ASP A 105 -15.75 20.25 26.32
C ASP A 105 -14.69 19.30 26.92
N ALA A 106 -13.43 19.74 26.92
CA ALA A 106 -12.31 18.97 27.45
C ALA A 106 -12.17 19.06 28.97
N THR A 107 -12.81 20.03 29.63
CA THR A 107 -12.57 20.35 31.05
C THR A 107 -12.72 19.14 31.99
N PRO A 108 -13.74 18.25 31.86
CA PRO A 108 -13.88 17.14 32.79
C PRO A 108 -12.81 16.06 32.61
N PHE A 109 -12.27 15.93 31.40
CA PHE A 109 -11.17 15.01 31.09
C PHE A 109 -9.82 15.58 31.53
N ARG A 110 -9.63 16.90 31.39
CA ARG A 110 -8.43 17.60 31.87
C ARG A 110 -8.33 17.55 33.40
N GLN A 111 -9.41 17.90 34.11
CA GLN A 111 -9.48 17.79 35.57
C GLN A 111 -9.19 16.36 36.04
N TRP A 112 -9.77 15.37 35.35
CA TRP A 112 -9.47 13.97 35.62
C TRP A 112 -7.99 13.68 35.42
N TYR A 113 -7.42 14.09 34.29
CA TYR A 113 -6.01 13.84 33.96
C TYR A 113 -5.03 14.50 34.95
N GLU A 114 -5.32 15.70 35.45
CA GLU A 114 -4.50 16.40 36.45
C GLU A 114 -4.59 15.76 37.85
N LEU A 115 -5.76 15.25 38.21
CA LEU A 115 -5.97 14.54 39.48
C LEU A 115 -5.38 13.13 39.45
N HIS A 116 -5.11 12.55 38.27
CA HIS A 116 -4.65 11.17 38.18
C HIS A 116 -3.18 11.00 38.58
N PRO A 117 -2.88 10.04 39.48
CA PRO A 117 -1.54 9.88 40.06
C PRO A 117 -0.47 9.37 39.07
N ILE A 118 -0.91 8.87 37.90
CA ILE A 118 -0.03 8.33 36.85
C ILE A 118 0.63 9.48 36.06
N THR A 119 0.01 10.64 36.00
CA THR A 119 0.32 11.72 35.03
C THR A 119 0.89 12.97 35.67
N LYS A 120 0.92 13.05 37.02
CA LYS A 120 1.63 14.11 37.76
C LYS A 120 3.13 14.07 37.43
N LYS A 121 3.51 14.75 36.34
CA LYS A 121 4.88 15.19 36.09
C LYS A 121 5.22 16.17 37.19
N GLY A 122 6.25 15.89 37.97
CA GLY A 122 6.83 16.88 38.88
C GLY A 122 7.38 18.04 38.05
N LYS A 123 6.61 19.14 37.94
CA LYS A 123 7.06 20.54 37.87
C LYS A 123 5.87 21.51 37.71
N SER A 124 5.56 22.18 38.82
CA SER A 124 5.18 23.61 39.01
C SER A 124 4.37 24.36 37.95
N GLN A 125 3.11 24.70 38.30
CA GLN A 125 2.42 26.02 38.24
C GLN A 125 0.90 25.76 38.09
N ALA A 126 0.10 25.69 39.17
CA ALA A 126 -0.42 26.76 40.05
C ALA A 126 -1.91 27.02 39.77
N THR A 127 -2.80 26.47 40.59
CA THR A 127 -3.78 27.25 41.39
C THR A 127 -4.49 26.33 42.39
N GLU A 128 -4.70 26.87 43.57
CA GLU A 128 -5.14 26.22 44.79
C GLU A 128 -6.60 25.76 44.70
N ALA A 129 -6.83 24.45 44.65
CA ALA A 129 -8.06 23.83 45.14
C ALA A 129 -7.80 22.34 45.40
N ALA A 130 -7.94 21.94 46.66
CA ALA A 130 -7.76 20.58 47.20
C ALA A 130 -6.31 20.09 47.31
N ALA A 131 -5.57 20.71 48.23
CA ALA A 131 -4.63 19.99 49.07
C ALA A 131 -5.39 18.91 49.88
N GLU A 132 -5.57 17.73 49.29
CA GLU A 132 -5.61 16.51 50.10
C GLU A 132 -4.16 16.06 50.28
N ASP A 133 -3.74 15.93 51.54
CA ASP A 133 -2.45 15.37 51.93
C ASP A 133 -2.11 14.11 51.12
N PRO A 134 -0.83 13.87 50.76
CA PRO A 134 -0.45 12.66 50.04
C PRO A 134 -0.76 11.45 50.91
N LYS A 135 -1.93 10.84 50.68
CA LYS A 135 -2.33 9.59 51.32
C LYS A 135 -1.17 8.62 51.11
N LYS A 136 -0.58 8.13 52.20
CA LYS A 136 0.50 7.13 52.17
C LYS A 136 -0.04 5.88 51.47
N LEU A 137 0.21 5.77 50.17
CA LEU A 137 -0.21 4.64 49.37
C LEU A 137 0.60 3.41 49.79
N SER A 138 -0.04 2.23 49.78
CA SER A 138 0.65 0.96 50.05
C SER A 138 1.75 0.70 49.02
N ASN A 139 2.80 -0.03 49.41
CA ASN A 139 3.93 -0.36 48.51
C ASN A 139 3.45 -1.07 47.22
N HIS A 140 2.39 -1.87 47.32
CA HIS A 140 1.76 -2.51 46.15
C HIS A 140 1.11 -1.47 45.20
N ALA A 141 0.38 -0.50 45.75
CA ALA A 141 -0.22 0.57 44.95
C ALA A 141 0.83 1.46 44.29
N GLN A 142 1.94 1.76 44.97
CA GLN A 142 3.06 2.52 44.41
C GLN A 142 3.70 1.80 43.23
N ARG A 143 3.99 0.50 43.37
CA ARG A 143 4.55 -0.33 42.28
C ARG A 143 3.65 -0.36 41.05
N ASN A 144 2.33 -0.55 41.24
CA ASN A 144 1.36 -0.55 40.13
C ASN A 144 1.27 0.82 39.44
N LEU A 145 1.44 1.93 40.18
CA LEU A 145 1.47 3.27 39.59
C LEU A 145 2.75 3.52 38.80
N GLU A 146 3.90 3.09 39.31
CA GLU A 146 5.19 3.19 38.60
C GLU A 146 5.20 2.35 37.31
N GLU A 147 4.55 1.19 37.32
CA GLU A 147 4.37 0.39 36.11
C GLU A 147 3.50 1.12 35.08
N ARG A 148 2.33 1.62 35.48
CA ARG A 148 1.42 2.36 34.58
C ARG A 148 2.02 3.66 34.06
N LYS A 149 2.91 4.31 34.81
CA LYS A 149 3.63 5.53 34.38
C LYS A 149 4.47 5.31 33.12
N LYS A 150 4.95 4.09 32.88
CA LYS A 150 5.77 3.77 31.71
C LYS A 150 4.96 3.88 30.41
N ASP A 151 3.68 3.52 30.46
CA ASP A 151 2.78 3.48 29.31
C ASP A 151 1.89 4.74 29.18
N ALA A 152 1.97 5.67 30.14
CA ALA A 152 1.09 6.83 30.27
C ALA A 152 1.43 8.00 29.35
N LYS A 153 1.76 7.73 28.08
CA LYS A 153 2.00 8.77 27.08
C LYS A 153 0.73 9.00 26.25
N ILE A 154 0.13 10.19 26.38
CA ILE A 154 -0.98 10.60 25.50
C ILE A 154 -0.48 10.80 24.06
N ASP A 155 -1.33 10.49 23.09
CA ASP A 155 -1.15 10.84 21.68
C ASP A 155 -0.92 12.36 21.49
N PRO A 156 0.17 12.79 20.83
CA PRO A 156 0.45 14.21 20.58
C PRO A 156 -0.71 15.00 19.94
N LEU A 157 -1.53 14.34 19.11
CA LEU A 157 -2.70 14.99 18.48
C LEU A 157 -3.81 15.30 19.47
N LEU A 158 -3.95 14.48 20.51
CA LEU A 158 -4.93 14.67 21.56
C LEU A 158 -4.44 15.71 22.57
N GLU A 159 -3.14 15.74 22.89
CA GLU A 159 -2.51 16.77 23.74
C GLU A 159 -2.72 18.18 23.16
N ALA A 160 -2.57 18.35 21.85
CA ALA A 160 -2.85 19.61 21.16
C ALA A 160 -4.32 20.07 21.33
N GLN A 161 -5.28 19.13 21.37
CA GLN A 161 -6.70 19.43 21.58
C GLN A 161 -7.02 19.83 23.03
N PHE A 162 -6.31 19.26 24.00
CA PHE A 162 -6.41 19.70 25.39
C PHE A 162 -5.97 21.16 25.55
N GLY A 163 -4.96 21.60 24.79
CA GLY A 163 -4.56 23.02 24.71
C GLY A 163 -5.67 23.93 24.18
N ALA A 164 -6.45 23.46 23.19
CA ALA A 164 -7.61 24.18 22.66
C ALA A 164 -8.86 24.11 23.57
N GLY A 165 -8.86 23.24 24.59
CA GLY A 165 -9.99 23.02 25.50
C GLY A 165 -11.19 22.32 24.85
N ARG A 166 -11.03 21.74 23.66
CA ARG A 166 -12.12 21.07 22.90
C ARG A 166 -11.61 19.77 22.32
N LEU A 167 -12.31 18.67 22.59
CA LEU A 167 -11.96 17.35 22.08
C LEU A 167 -12.92 16.95 20.95
N TYR A 168 -12.41 16.24 19.95
CA TYR A 168 -13.27 15.60 18.95
C TYR A 168 -13.79 14.27 19.49
N ALA A 169 -15.10 14.05 19.32
CA ALA A 169 -15.78 12.84 19.76
C ALA A 169 -16.79 12.36 18.72
N ALA A 170 -17.05 11.06 18.68
CA ALA A 170 -18.09 10.45 17.85
C ALA A 170 -19.29 10.03 18.69
N ILE A 171 -20.50 10.37 18.24
CA ILE A 171 -21.74 9.89 18.89
C ILE A 171 -21.97 8.41 18.53
N SER A 172 -21.93 7.51 19.50
CA SER A 172 -22.18 6.08 19.29
C SER A 172 -23.66 5.70 19.49
N SER A 173 -24.36 6.49 20.31
CA SER A 173 -25.77 6.31 20.65
C SER A 173 -26.74 6.78 19.54
N ARG A 174 -28.05 6.53 19.73
CA ARG A 174 -29.13 6.95 18.81
C ARG A 174 -30.10 7.91 19.52
N PRO A 175 -29.85 9.24 19.50
CA PRO A 175 -30.62 10.22 20.29
C PRO A 175 -32.14 10.16 20.09
N GLY A 176 -32.59 9.94 18.86
CA GLY A 176 -34.03 9.82 18.54
C GLY A 176 -34.70 8.52 19.01
N GLN A 177 -33.97 7.57 19.59
CA GLN A 177 -34.48 6.30 20.10
C GLN A 177 -34.29 6.15 21.61
N SER A 178 -33.09 6.47 22.12
CA SER A 178 -32.71 6.33 23.53
C SER A 178 -32.87 7.62 24.33
N GLY A 179 -32.98 8.78 23.67
CA GLY A 179 -33.01 10.08 24.33
C GLY A 179 -31.65 10.54 24.86
N ARG A 180 -30.55 9.87 24.45
CA ARG A 180 -29.17 10.14 24.91
C ARG A 180 -28.25 10.39 23.74
N ALA A 181 -27.23 11.23 23.94
CA ALA A 181 -26.18 11.53 22.98
C ALA A 181 -24.82 11.16 23.57
N ASP A 182 -24.65 9.86 23.85
CA ASP A 182 -23.41 9.28 24.37
C ASP A 182 -22.47 8.86 23.23
N GLY A 183 -21.18 8.83 23.51
CA GLY A 183 -20.13 8.64 22.51
C GLY A 183 -18.76 8.29 23.10
N TYR A 184 -17.73 8.40 22.26
CA TYR A 184 -16.33 8.22 22.65
C TYR A 184 -15.44 9.29 22.00
N ILE A 185 -14.31 9.59 22.62
CA ILE A 185 -13.30 10.53 22.13
C ILE A 185 -12.55 9.88 20.97
N LEU A 186 -12.26 10.65 19.92
CA LEU A 186 -11.50 10.17 18.77
C LEU A 186 -10.00 10.13 19.08
N GLU A 187 -9.35 9.01 18.76
CA GLU A 187 -7.93 8.78 19.03
C GLU A 187 -7.23 8.15 17.82
N GLY A 188 -5.91 8.33 17.73
CA GLY A 188 -5.06 7.70 16.72
C GLY A 188 -5.56 7.91 15.29
N LYS A 189 -5.68 6.81 14.54
CA LYS A 189 -6.03 6.83 13.10
C LYS A 189 -7.38 7.47 12.80
N GLU A 190 -8.38 7.31 13.68
CA GLU A 190 -9.70 7.92 13.45
C GLU A 190 -9.60 9.44 13.51
N LEU A 191 -8.79 9.96 14.43
CA LEU A 191 -8.56 11.38 14.60
C LEU A 191 -7.73 11.98 13.47
N GLU A 192 -6.65 11.29 13.06
CA GLU A 192 -5.86 11.65 11.88
C GLU A 192 -6.73 11.77 10.64
N CYS A 193 -7.65 10.82 10.47
CA CYS A 193 -8.47 10.75 9.29
C CYS A 193 -9.53 11.87 9.23
N LEU A 194 -10.10 12.25 10.39
CA LEU A 194 -10.95 13.44 10.47
C LEU A 194 -10.18 14.70 10.05
N ARG A 195 -8.92 14.84 10.50
CA ARG A 195 -8.06 15.98 10.15
C ARG A 195 -7.73 16.03 8.67
N ALA A 196 -7.53 14.88 8.03
CA ALA A 196 -7.30 14.78 6.58
C ALA A 196 -8.54 15.08 5.73
N THR A 197 -9.74 15.05 6.34
CA THR A 197 -11.01 15.35 5.68
C THR A 197 -11.42 16.81 5.84
N SER A 198 -10.74 17.59 6.70
CA SER A 198 -11.06 19.01 6.86
C SER A 198 -10.66 19.81 5.61
N PRO A 199 -11.49 20.76 5.16
CA PRO A 199 -11.31 21.46 3.87
C PRO A 199 -10.01 22.28 3.78
N ASP A 200 -9.37 22.56 4.92
CA ASP A 200 -8.12 23.30 5.03
C ASP A 200 -6.87 22.41 4.82
N SER A 201 -7.07 21.09 4.79
CA SER A 201 -6.00 20.12 4.57
C SER A 201 -5.82 19.81 3.07
N ARG A 202 -4.59 19.99 2.56
CA ARG A 202 -4.23 19.70 1.16
C ARG A 202 -4.67 18.27 0.78
N PRO A 203 -5.25 18.03 -0.41
CA PRO A 203 -5.98 16.82 -0.78
C PRO A 203 -5.05 15.62 -1.07
N LYS A 204 -4.25 15.18 -0.09
CA LYS A 204 -3.31 14.05 -0.26
C LYS A 204 -3.69 12.78 0.51
N GLN A 205 -4.70 12.80 1.40
CA GLN A 205 -4.97 11.68 2.32
C GLN A 205 -6.46 11.31 2.51
N LEU A 206 -7.32 11.59 1.54
CA LEU A 206 -8.77 11.31 1.62
C LEU A 206 -9.13 9.79 1.67
N TRP A 207 -8.15 8.89 1.49
CA TRP A 207 -8.39 7.47 1.19
C TRP A 207 -8.29 6.50 2.37
N LEU A 208 -7.95 6.95 3.60
CA LEU A 208 -7.76 6.07 4.76
C LEU A 208 -8.98 5.92 5.69
N CYS A 209 -10.08 6.64 5.46
CA CYS A 209 -11.22 6.72 6.40
C CYS A 209 -12.28 5.61 6.31
N GLY A 210 -11.98 4.48 5.68
CA GLY A 210 -12.92 3.35 5.57
C GLY A 210 -12.83 2.39 6.77
N PRO A 211 -13.92 1.69 7.16
CA PRO A 211 -13.91 0.68 8.23
C PRO A 211 -13.02 -0.55 7.96
N LEU A 212 -12.28 -0.58 6.84
CA LEU A 212 -11.23 -1.55 6.56
C LEU A 212 -9.86 -1.18 7.15
N ALA A 213 -9.71 -0.04 7.84
CA ALA A 213 -8.45 0.36 8.47
C ALA A 213 -8.08 -0.45 9.75
N ALA A 214 -8.93 -1.39 10.17
CA ALA A 214 -8.71 -2.29 11.31
C ALA A 214 -7.67 -3.40 11.05
N LEU A 215 -7.00 -3.43 9.90
CA LEU A 215 -5.87 -4.31 9.64
C LEU A 215 -4.56 -3.50 9.66
N PRO A 216 -3.73 -3.61 10.70
CA PRO A 216 -2.48 -2.85 10.84
C PRO A 216 -1.43 -3.15 9.75
N LEU A 217 -1.69 -4.11 8.85
CA LEU A 217 -0.82 -4.51 7.76
C LEU A 217 -1.07 -3.79 6.42
N VAL A 218 -2.20 -3.10 6.24
CA VAL A 218 -2.52 -2.47 4.93
C VAL A 218 -1.68 -1.21 4.68
N GLY A 219 -1.35 -0.45 5.74
CA GLY A 219 -0.42 0.68 5.65
C GLY A 219 1.01 0.25 5.26
N HIS A 220 1.45 -0.90 5.77
CA HIS A 220 2.74 -1.48 5.41
C HIS A 220 2.74 -1.97 3.95
N LEU A 221 1.64 -2.56 3.47
CA LEU A 221 1.52 -3.04 2.09
C LEU A 221 1.43 -1.89 1.06
N HIS A 222 0.80 -0.77 1.41
CA HIS A 222 0.77 0.43 0.56
C HIS A 222 2.13 1.11 0.47
N PHE A 223 2.88 1.12 1.59
CA PHE A 223 4.28 1.54 1.61
C PHE A 223 5.13 0.60 0.74
N PHE A 224 5.01 -0.72 0.91
CA PHE A 224 5.74 -1.69 0.09
C PHE A 224 5.37 -1.68 -1.40
N GLY A 225 4.14 -1.32 -1.79
CA GLY A 225 3.75 -1.28 -3.21
C GLY A 225 4.34 -0.10 -3.99
N VAL A 226 4.14 1.13 -3.48
CA VAL A 226 4.63 2.35 -4.16
C VAL A 226 6.13 2.53 -3.89
N PHE A 227 6.59 2.30 -2.67
CA PHE A 227 8.02 2.34 -2.33
C PHE A 227 8.76 1.16 -2.95
N GLY A 228 8.14 -0.03 -3.07
CA GLY A 228 8.75 -1.17 -3.75
C GLY A 228 8.93 -0.94 -5.25
N VAL A 229 7.96 -0.35 -5.96
CA VAL A 229 8.13 0.00 -7.37
C VAL A 229 9.14 1.14 -7.55
N LEU A 230 9.20 2.12 -6.64
CA LEU A 230 10.16 3.23 -6.68
C LEU A 230 11.60 2.79 -6.32
N VAL A 231 11.72 1.89 -5.34
CA VAL A 231 12.98 1.25 -4.95
C VAL A 231 13.44 0.31 -6.05
N MET A 232 12.55 -0.47 -6.67
CA MET A 232 12.88 -1.34 -7.81
C MET A 232 13.30 -0.53 -9.03
N THR A 233 12.69 0.62 -9.33
CA THR A 233 13.12 1.50 -10.43
C THR A 233 14.46 2.18 -10.16
N ASN A 234 14.72 2.60 -8.92
CA ASN A 234 16.03 3.16 -8.54
C ASN A 234 17.14 2.09 -8.47
N HIS A 235 16.85 0.88 -7.98
CA HIS A 235 17.79 -0.24 -7.98
C HIS A 235 18.00 -0.79 -9.40
N TRP A 236 16.98 -0.72 -10.27
CA TRP A 236 17.11 -1.06 -11.68
C TRP A 236 18.10 -0.14 -12.39
N LEU A 237 18.06 1.18 -12.14
CA LEU A 237 19.07 2.10 -12.68
C LEU A 237 20.48 1.76 -12.19
N ILE A 238 20.65 1.38 -10.92
CA ILE A 238 21.95 0.99 -10.36
C ILE A 238 22.45 -0.32 -11.00
N VAL A 239 21.61 -1.36 -11.06
CA VAL A 239 21.94 -2.63 -11.70
C VAL A 239 22.24 -2.43 -13.18
N HIS A 240 21.49 -1.57 -13.88
CA HIS A 240 21.71 -1.28 -15.29
C HIS A 240 23.01 -0.49 -15.49
N SER A 241 23.33 0.46 -14.59
CA SER A 241 24.59 1.21 -14.61
C SER A 241 25.80 0.32 -14.34
N VAL A 242 25.69 -0.63 -13.41
CA VAL A 242 26.72 -1.65 -13.14
C VAL A 242 26.87 -2.60 -14.33
N ASN A 243 25.77 -3.02 -14.94
CA ASN A 243 25.77 -3.88 -16.12
C ASN A 243 26.42 -3.17 -17.33
N ILE A 244 26.14 -1.87 -17.50
CA ILE A 244 26.78 -1.01 -18.51
C ILE A 244 28.27 -0.85 -18.22
N ALA A 245 28.67 -0.54 -16.99
CA ALA A 245 30.08 -0.37 -16.60
C ALA A 245 30.88 -1.67 -16.74
N PHE A 246 30.27 -2.82 -16.42
CA PHE A 246 30.88 -4.13 -16.58
C PHE A 246 31.00 -4.49 -18.07
N ALA A 247 29.95 -4.25 -18.88
CA ALA A 247 30.01 -4.42 -20.33
C ALA A 247 31.14 -3.59 -20.96
N PHE A 248 31.24 -2.30 -20.61
CA PHE A 248 32.28 -1.40 -21.11
C PHE A 248 33.71 -1.88 -20.76
N LYS A 249 33.92 -2.39 -19.55
CA LYS A 249 35.22 -2.90 -19.07
C LYS A 249 35.62 -4.23 -19.73
N PHE A 250 34.63 -5.00 -20.19
CA PHE A 250 34.83 -6.29 -20.84
C PHE A 250 35.11 -6.15 -22.34
N THR A 251 34.37 -5.26 -23.00
CA THR A 251 34.49 -5.00 -24.45
C THR A 251 35.75 -4.22 -24.83
N SER A 252 36.53 -3.73 -23.86
CA SER A 252 37.79 -3.02 -24.10
C SER A 252 39.02 -3.93 -24.20
N LEU A 253 38.87 -5.25 -24.05
CA LEU A 253 39.96 -6.23 -24.14
C LEU A 253 39.77 -7.08 -25.40
N PHE A 254 40.69 -6.96 -26.36
CA PHE A 254 40.69 -7.76 -27.59
C PHE A 254 41.99 -8.56 -27.69
N PRO A 255 41.96 -9.88 -27.99
CA PRO A 255 40.79 -10.75 -28.22
C PRO A 255 40.08 -11.17 -26.91
N ILE A 256 38.76 -11.40 -26.96
CA ILE A 256 37.95 -11.81 -25.80
C ILE A 256 38.06 -13.33 -25.60
N PRO A 257 38.63 -13.83 -24.49
CA PRO A 257 38.67 -15.27 -24.22
C PRO A 257 37.27 -15.84 -23.94
N GLY A 258 36.97 -17.06 -24.41
CA GLY A 258 35.65 -17.69 -24.23
C GLY A 258 35.20 -17.87 -22.78
N VAL A 259 36.16 -18.02 -21.85
CA VAL A 259 35.88 -18.08 -20.39
C VAL A 259 35.21 -16.80 -19.89
N LEU A 260 35.61 -15.65 -20.43
CA LEU A 260 35.05 -14.36 -20.11
C LEU A 260 33.59 -14.27 -20.65
N CYS A 261 33.31 -14.78 -21.85
CA CYS A 261 31.93 -14.87 -22.37
C CYS A 261 30.99 -15.71 -21.49
N VAL A 262 31.46 -16.85 -20.98
CA VAL A 262 30.68 -17.70 -20.07
C VAL A 262 30.36 -16.96 -18.76
N ILE A 263 31.34 -16.26 -18.18
CA ILE A 263 31.15 -15.48 -16.94
C ILE A 263 30.11 -14.37 -17.14
N TRP A 264 30.18 -13.66 -18.27
CA TRP A 264 29.23 -12.62 -18.63
C TRP A 264 27.80 -13.17 -18.79
N LEU A 265 27.66 -14.31 -19.48
CA LEU A 265 26.38 -14.99 -19.66
C LEU A 265 25.77 -15.42 -18.31
N VAL A 266 26.56 -16.03 -17.44
CA VAL A 266 26.12 -16.46 -16.10
C VAL A 266 25.67 -15.28 -15.26
N TYR A 267 26.42 -14.17 -15.28
CA TYR A 267 26.04 -12.94 -14.58
C TYR A 267 24.70 -12.39 -15.09
N GLN A 268 24.52 -12.32 -16.40
CA GLN A 268 23.31 -11.78 -17.02
C GLN A 268 22.07 -12.64 -16.73
N ILE A 269 22.21 -13.97 -16.73
CA ILE A 269 21.15 -14.91 -16.35
C ILE A 269 20.81 -14.77 -14.86
N ALA A 270 21.83 -14.75 -13.98
CA ALA A 270 21.62 -14.64 -12.54
C ALA A 270 20.95 -13.33 -12.14
N ALA A 271 21.40 -12.19 -12.69
CA ALA A 271 20.82 -10.87 -12.42
C ALA A 271 19.36 -10.77 -12.86
N THR A 272 19.06 -11.30 -14.07
CA THR A 272 17.70 -11.39 -14.61
C THR A 272 16.79 -12.22 -13.69
N TYR A 273 17.27 -13.37 -13.26
CA TYR A 273 16.48 -14.31 -12.47
C TYR A 273 16.20 -13.78 -11.06
N ILE A 274 17.18 -13.14 -10.42
CA ILE A 274 16.99 -12.47 -9.12
C ILE A 274 15.91 -11.39 -9.24
N PHE A 275 15.93 -10.58 -10.31
CA PHE A 275 14.97 -9.52 -10.52
C PHE A 275 13.54 -10.06 -10.75
N LEU A 276 13.39 -11.08 -11.61
CA LEU A 276 12.10 -11.70 -11.87
C LEU A 276 11.51 -12.36 -10.63
N ASN A 277 12.33 -13.07 -9.83
CA ASN A 277 11.87 -13.67 -8.57
C ASN A 277 11.43 -12.62 -7.55
N ALA A 278 12.10 -11.46 -7.51
CA ALA A 278 11.69 -10.37 -6.63
C ALA A 278 10.32 -9.81 -7.02
N ILE A 279 10.07 -9.60 -8.33
CA ILE A 279 8.76 -9.14 -8.83
C ILE A 279 7.67 -10.15 -8.48
N ASP A 280 7.90 -11.43 -8.76
CA ASP A 280 6.93 -12.49 -8.49
C ASP A 280 6.61 -12.61 -6.99
N ALA A 281 7.61 -12.53 -6.12
CA ALA A 281 7.40 -12.54 -4.68
C ALA A 281 6.52 -11.37 -4.22
N VAL A 282 6.75 -10.15 -4.74
CA VAL A 282 5.90 -8.98 -4.44
C VAL A 282 4.46 -9.20 -4.91
N LEU A 283 4.26 -9.70 -6.14
CA LEU A 283 2.93 -9.97 -6.69
C LEU A 283 2.20 -11.07 -5.89
N MET A 284 2.89 -12.13 -5.48
CA MET A 284 2.32 -13.22 -4.68
C MET A 284 1.91 -12.77 -3.28
N ILE A 285 2.75 -11.98 -2.59
CA ILE A 285 2.41 -11.39 -1.28
C ILE A 285 1.15 -10.52 -1.40
N ARG A 286 1.06 -9.75 -2.49
CA ARG A 286 -0.08 -8.89 -2.79
C ARG A 286 -1.37 -9.69 -3.01
N ILE A 287 -1.32 -10.77 -3.80
CA ILE A 287 -2.48 -11.66 -4.03
C ILE A 287 -2.89 -12.38 -2.74
N TYR A 288 -1.92 -12.84 -1.95
CA TYR A 288 -2.21 -13.49 -0.66
C TYR A 288 -2.95 -12.55 0.31
N GLY A 289 -2.56 -11.28 0.36
CA GLY A 289 -3.28 -10.24 1.10
C GLY A 289 -4.69 -9.99 0.56
N PHE A 290 -4.87 -10.05 -0.75
CA PHE A 290 -6.15 -9.85 -1.43
C PHE A 290 -7.16 -10.98 -1.17
N TYR A 291 -6.68 -12.22 -1.08
CA TYR A 291 -7.49 -13.41 -0.77
C TYR A 291 -7.68 -13.63 0.73
N HIS A 292 -7.89 -12.54 1.49
CA HIS A 292 -8.19 -12.56 2.92
C HIS A 292 -7.26 -13.44 3.77
N ARG A 293 -5.99 -13.60 3.37
CA ARG A 293 -5.01 -14.45 4.09
C ARG A 293 -5.46 -15.91 4.22
N ASN A 294 -6.16 -16.42 3.20
CA ASN A 294 -6.56 -17.83 3.17
C ASN A 294 -5.33 -18.73 2.99
N TRP A 295 -5.08 -19.61 3.97
CA TRP A 295 -3.90 -20.48 3.97
C TRP A 295 -3.82 -21.40 2.73
N LYS A 296 -4.97 -21.85 2.22
CA LYS A 296 -5.07 -22.64 0.97
C LYS A 296 -4.51 -21.89 -0.24
N MET A 297 -4.77 -20.58 -0.32
CA MET A 297 -4.24 -19.74 -1.40
C MET A 297 -2.74 -19.52 -1.23
N GLY A 298 -2.26 -19.36 0.01
CA GLY A 298 -0.83 -19.30 0.30
C GLY A 298 -0.08 -20.55 -0.16
N VAL A 299 -0.62 -21.75 0.14
CA VAL A 299 -0.04 -23.02 -0.30
C VAL A 299 -0.02 -23.14 -1.83
N PHE A 300 -1.11 -22.73 -2.50
CA PHE A 300 -1.18 -22.71 -3.96
C PHE A 300 -0.11 -21.80 -4.59
N LEU A 301 0.04 -20.58 -4.08
CA LEU A 301 1.04 -19.63 -4.57
C LEU A 301 2.48 -20.12 -4.33
N CYS A 302 2.75 -20.68 -3.14
CA CYS A 302 4.06 -21.28 -2.84
C CYS A 302 4.36 -22.48 -3.74
N ALA A 303 3.38 -23.33 -4.04
CA ALA A 303 3.54 -24.45 -4.97
C ALA A 303 3.84 -23.95 -6.39
N LEU A 304 3.15 -22.91 -6.85
CA LEU A 304 3.38 -22.30 -8.16
C LEU A 304 4.80 -21.69 -8.27
N PHE A 305 5.27 -21.01 -7.21
CA PHE A 305 6.63 -20.49 -7.14
C PHE A 305 7.68 -21.61 -7.15
N ALA A 306 7.46 -22.66 -6.35
CA ALA A 306 8.38 -23.80 -6.28
C ALA A 306 8.47 -24.55 -7.62
N ILE A 307 7.34 -24.81 -8.29
CA ILE A 307 7.31 -25.45 -9.61
C ILE A 307 8.12 -24.63 -10.62
N ARG A 308 7.88 -23.32 -10.67
CA ARG A 308 8.62 -22.42 -11.57
C ARG A 308 10.12 -22.45 -11.28
N PHE A 309 10.50 -22.35 -10.00
CA PHE A 309 11.89 -22.35 -9.60
C PHE A 309 12.61 -23.66 -9.94
N SER A 310 11.92 -24.79 -9.73
CA SER A 310 12.42 -26.11 -10.10
C SER A 310 12.58 -26.28 -11.61
N LEU A 311 11.62 -25.82 -12.42
CA LEU A 311 11.71 -25.87 -13.88
C LEU A 311 12.91 -25.08 -14.41
N ALA A 312 13.17 -23.88 -13.87
CA ALA A 312 14.32 -23.08 -14.25
C ALA A 312 15.65 -23.77 -13.91
N ILE A 313 15.77 -24.39 -12.72
CA ILE A 313 16.96 -25.15 -12.34
C ILE A 313 17.18 -26.34 -13.27
N ILE A 314 16.12 -27.08 -13.60
CA ILE A 314 16.20 -28.23 -14.50
C ILE A 314 16.69 -27.80 -15.90
N ILE A 315 16.18 -26.69 -16.43
CA ILE A 315 16.61 -26.15 -17.73
C ILE A 315 18.10 -25.79 -17.72
N ILE A 316 18.57 -25.13 -16.65
CA ILE A 316 20.00 -24.76 -16.48
C ILE A 316 20.88 -26.00 -16.32
N ALA A 317 20.39 -27.04 -15.64
CA ALA A 317 21.12 -28.28 -15.43
C ALA A 317 21.28 -29.11 -16.72
N ILE A 318 20.26 -29.12 -17.59
CA ILE A 318 20.30 -29.83 -18.88
C ILE A 318 21.19 -29.10 -19.88
N HIS A 319 21.17 -27.76 -19.86
CA HIS A 319 21.95 -26.91 -20.77
C HIS A 319 22.90 -26.01 -19.98
N PRO A 320 24.02 -26.57 -19.47
CA PRO A 320 24.98 -25.79 -18.73
C PRO A 320 25.62 -24.71 -19.63
N PRO A 321 25.82 -23.48 -19.11
CA PRO A 321 26.34 -22.35 -19.89
C PRO A 321 27.78 -22.56 -20.41
N SER A 322 28.48 -23.58 -19.92
CA SER A 322 29.81 -23.98 -20.40
C SER A 322 29.80 -24.78 -21.70
N GLN A 323 28.64 -25.32 -22.12
CA GLN A 323 28.48 -26.10 -23.36
C GLN A 323 27.91 -25.26 -24.52
N VAL A 324 27.84 -23.94 -24.35
CA VAL A 324 27.31 -23.03 -25.35
C VAL A 324 28.45 -22.59 -26.26
N ASP A 325 28.29 -22.80 -27.56
CA ASP A 325 29.23 -22.27 -28.55
C ASP A 325 29.00 -20.75 -28.70
N PHE A 326 30.08 -19.99 -28.55
CA PHE A 326 30.09 -18.53 -28.67
C PHE A 326 30.78 -18.11 -29.96
N ASP A 327 30.16 -17.22 -30.72
CA ASP A 327 30.81 -16.54 -31.84
C ASP A 327 31.93 -15.60 -31.34
N GLU A 328 32.80 -15.13 -32.25
CA GLU A 328 33.85 -14.12 -32.00
C GLU A 328 33.32 -12.82 -31.35
N ASN A 329 32.02 -12.57 -31.50
CA ASN A 329 31.31 -11.44 -30.91
C ASN A 329 30.54 -11.79 -29.62
N CYS A 330 30.90 -12.90 -28.96
CA CYS A 330 30.20 -13.41 -27.77
C CYS A 330 28.70 -13.67 -28.01
N GLY A 331 28.34 -13.96 -29.26
CA GLY A 331 26.98 -14.26 -29.69
C GLY A 331 26.58 -15.67 -29.28
N ILE A 332 25.42 -15.80 -28.63
CA ILE A 332 24.94 -17.07 -28.10
C ILE A 332 24.27 -17.86 -29.23
N HIS A 333 24.90 -18.96 -29.68
CA HIS A 333 24.28 -19.91 -30.61
C HIS A 333 23.50 -21.00 -29.84
N MET A 334 22.54 -20.57 -29.01
CA MET A 334 21.70 -21.52 -28.27
C MET A 334 20.67 -22.18 -29.20
N PRO A 335 20.32 -23.46 -28.98
CA PRO A 335 19.18 -24.07 -29.64
C PRO A 335 17.92 -23.27 -29.31
N LYS A 336 17.30 -22.69 -30.34
CA LYS A 336 16.02 -21.98 -30.32
C LYS A 336 14.94 -22.61 -29.41
N PRO A 337 14.77 -23.95 -29.32
CA PRO A 337 13.76 -24.54 -28.43
C PRO A 337 13.99 -24.28 -26.94
N VAL A 338 15.22 -24.20 -26.45
CA VAL A 338 15.51 -24.04 -25.00
C VAL A 338 15.11 -22.66 -24.51
N VAL A 339 15.48 -21.63 -25.29
CA VAL A 339 15.11 -20.23 -25.01
C VAL A 339 13.59 -20.06 -25.08
N PHE A 340 12.94 -20.70 -26.06
CA PHE A 340 11.50 -20.67 -26.20
C PHE A 340 10.78 -21.32 -25.01
N CYS A 341 11.22 -22.50 -24.55
CA CYS A 341 10.66 -23.17 -23.38
C CYS A 341 10.76 -22.32 -22.11
N PHE A 342 11.91 -21.68 -21.88
CA PHE A 342 12.11 -20.78 -20.75
C PHE A 342 11.12 -19.59 -20.81
N LEU A 343 11.07 -18.88 -21.94
CA LEU A 343 10.17 -17.73 -22.13
C LEU A 343 8.69 -18.10 -21.98
N VAL A 344 8.28 -19.25 -22.49
CA VAL A 344 6.89 -19.74 -22.37
C VAL A 344 6.56 -20.05 -20.91
N SER A 345 7.47 -20.68 -20.15
CA SER A 345 7.25 -20.98 -18.73
C SER A 345 7.04 -19.71 -17.88
N GLU A 346 7.75 -18.64 -18.20
CA GLU A 346 7.58 -17.32 -17.58
C GLU A 346 6.28 -16.62 -17.95
N MET A 347 5.86 -16.74 -19.21
CA MET A 347 4.59 -16.16 -19.65
C MET A 347 3.40 -16.87 -19.04
N ILE A 348 3.49 -18.19 -18.84
CA ILE A 348 2.44 -18.97 -18.19
C ILE A 348 2.31 -18.57 -16.72
N SER A 349 3.42 -18.48 -15.96
CA SER A 349 3.38 -18.12 -14.54
C SER A 349 2.78 -16.73 -14.33
N GLN A 350 3.18 -15.74 -15.13
CA GLN A 350 2.66 -14.37 -15.04
C GLN A 350 1.20 -14.26 -15.48
N SER A 351 0.78 -15.05 -16.48
CA SER A 351 -0.63 -15.11 -16.91
C SER A 351 -1.52 -15.73 -15.83
N ILE A 352 -1.04 -16.72 -15.08
CA ILE A 352 -1.77 -17.32 -13.95
C ILE A 352 -1.91 -16.30 -12.81
N ILE A 353 -0.83 -15.61 -12.45
CA ILE A 353 -0.81 -14.57 -11.40
C ILE A 353 -1.78 -13.44 -11.76
N LEU A 354 -1.73 -12.95 -12.99
CA LEU A 354 -2.66 -11.94 -13.49
C LEU A 354 -4.10 -12.49 -13.52
N GLY A 355 -4.31 -13.71 -14.00
CA GLY A 355 -5.63 -14.36 -14.03
C GLY A 355 -6.29 -14.48 -12.66
N LEU A 356 -5.52 -14.80 -11.61
CA LEU A 356 -6.01 -14.83 -10.23
C LEU A 356 -6.46 -13.45 -9.73
N THR A 357 -5.79 -12.37 -10.14
CA THR A 357 -6.22 -11.01 -9.80
C THR A 357 -7.58 -10.65 -10.44
N PHE A 358 -7.85 -11.12 -11.66
CA PHE A 358 -9.12 -10.93 -12.36
C PHE A 358 -10.25 -11.83 -11.84
N ALA A 359 -9.96 -13.11 -11.56
CA ALA A 359 -10.96 -14.12 -11.18
C ALA A 359 -11.74 -13.74 -9.92
N GLN A 360 -11.06 -13.18 -8.92
CA GLN A 360 -11.72 -12.74 -7.68
C GLN A 360 -12.77 -11.63 -7.91
N GLN A 361 -12.60 -10.80 -8.94
CA GLN A 361 -13.55 -9.74 -9.27
C GLN A 361 -14.73 -10.25 -10.10
N ALA A 362 -14.51 -11.25 -10.96
CA ALA A 362 -15.56 -11.87 -11.76
C ALA A 362 -16.49 -12.77 -10.92
N PHE A 363 -15.95 -13.44 -9.89
CA PHE A 363 -16.67 -14.43 -9.08
C PHE A 363 -16.98 -13.96 -7.65
N ALA A 364 -16.75 -12.69 -7.31
CA ALA A 364 -17.16 -12.15 -6.01
C ALA A 364 -18.69 -12.28 -5.83
N PRO A 365 -19.17 -12.96 -4.78
CA PRO A 365 -20.61 -13.13 -4.57
C PRO A 365 -21.28 -11.78 -4.39
N GLU A 366 -22.49 -11.67 -4.97
CA GLU A 366 -23.39 -10.53 -5.23
C GLU A 366 -23.73 -9.59 -4.03
N LYS A 367 -23.01 -9.67 -2.92
CA LYS A 367 -23.25 -8.92 -1.68
C LYS A 367 -22.55 -7.55 -1.58
N LEU A 368 -21.71 -7.17 -2.55
CA LEU A 368 -21.12 -5.82 -2.62
C LEU A 368 -21.54 -5.08 -3.90
N PRO A 369 -21.86 -3.76 -3.84
CA PRO A 369 -22.21 -2.98 -5.02
C PRO A 369 -21.05 -2.95 -6.02
N ARG A 370 -21.38 -3.14 -7.31
CA ARG A 370 -20.51 -3.22 -8.51
C ARG A 370 -19.66 -1.98 -8.81
N ALA A 371 -19.60 -0.99 -7.93
CA ALA A 371 -18.68 0.12 -8.08
C ALA A 371 -17.26 -0.41 -7.79
N PRO A 372 -16.26 -0.24 -8.67
CA PRO A 372 -14.90 -0.60 -8.36
C PRO A 372 -14.51 0.18 -7.11
N THR A 373 -14.24 -0.52 -6.01
CA THR A 373 -13.62 0.13 -4.87
C THR A 373 -12.27 0.66 -5.37
N PRO A 374 -11.88 1.90 -5.02
CA PRO A 374 -10.71 2.57 -5.57
C PRO A 374 -9.42 1.77 -5.37
N VAL A 375 -9.38 0.93 -4.33
CA VAL A 375 -8.28 0.00 -4.04
C VAL A 375 -8.15 -1.05 -5.15
N VAL A 376 -9.24 -1.67 -5.60
CA VAL A 376 -9.20 -2.72 -6.64
C VAL A 376 -8.75 -2.13 -7.98
N SER A 377 -9.21 -0.93 -8.34
CA SER A 377 -8.78 -0.25 -9.58
C SER A 377 -7.31 0.18 -9.56
N VAL A 378 -6.77 0.57 -8.40
CA VAL A 378 -5.34 0.90 -8.26
C VAL A 378 -4.50 -0.37 -8.37
N PHE A 379 -4.94 -1.46 -7.72
CA PHE A 379 -4.27 -2.76 -7.80
C PHE A 379 -4.21 -3.30 -9.23
N TYR A 380 -5.30 -3.12 -9.96
CA TYR A 380 -5.41 -3.47 -11.35
C TYR A 380 -4.44 -2.68 -12.25
N ARG A 381 -4.43 -1.35 -12.08
CA ARG A 381 -3.53 -0.47 -12.82
C ARG A 381 -2.08 -0.86 -12.59
N ASP A 382 -1.71 -1.12 -11.34
CA ASP A 382 -0.35 -1.51 -10.99
C ASP A 382 0.02 -2.90 -11.54
N GLY A 383 -0.89 -3.88 -11.47
CA GLY A 383 -0.67 -5.23 -12.00
C GLY A 383 -0.51 -5.26 -13.53
N ILE A 384 -1.28 -4.44 -14.25
CA ILE A 384 -1.12 -4.25 -15.69
C ILE A 384 0.20 -3.55 -16.01
N MET A 385 0.55 -2.50 -15.26
CA MET A 385 1.80 -1.79 -15.47
C MET A 385 3.01 -2.69 -15.23
N THR A 386 2.96 -3.57 -14.23
CA THR A 386 4.03 -4.57 -14.00
C THR A 386 4.11 -5.59 -15.12
N TYR A 387 2.98 -6.08 -15.62
CA TYR A 387 2.95 -7.04 -16.74
C TYR A 387 3.47 -6.41 -18.05
N ALA A 388 3.04 -5.18 -18.35
CA ALA A 388 3.54 -4.42 -19.48
C ALA A 388 5.04 -4.10 -19.36
N ALA A 389 5.52 -3.75 -18.16
CA ALA A 389 6.93 -3.52 -17.90
C ALA A 389 7.78 -4.78 -18.12
N VAL A 390 7.30 -5.96 -17.71
CA VAL A 390 7.99 -7.23 -17.97
C VAL A 390 8.03 -7.56 -19.46
N LEU A 391 6.94 -7.34 -20.20
CA LEU A 391 6.94 -7.54 -21.67
C LEU A 391 7.89 -6.59 -22.40
N VAL A 392 7.93 -5.32 -21.98
CA VAL A 392 8.90 -4.33 -22.49
C VAL A 392 10.32 -4.74 -22.12
N TRP A 393 10.55 -5.22 -20.90
CA TRP A 393 11.85 -5.69 -20.45
C TRP A 393 12.34 -6.91 -21.22
N ILE A 394 11.48 -7.90 -21.48
CA ILE A 394 11.80 -9.06 -22.33
C ILE A 394 12.18 -8.58 -23.74
N ARG A 395 11.44 -7.63 -24.32
CA ARG A 395 11.79 -7.04 -25.63
C ARG A 395 13.11 -6.27 -25.61
N VAL A 396 13.34 -5.45 -24.59
CA VAL A 396 14.57 -4.66 -24.44
C VAL A 396 15.78 -5.56 -24.17
N PHE A 397 15.62 -6.63 -23.39
CA PHE A 397 16.65 -7.63 -23.15
C PHE A 397 17.05 -8.36 -24.44
N ILE A 398 16.05 -8.80 -25.22
CA ILE A 398 16.25 -9.35 -26.58
C ILE A 398 16.92 -8.30 -27.48
N SER A 399 16.50 -7.03 -27.40
CA SER A 399 17.08 -5.94 -28.19
C SER A 399 18.53 -5.61 -27.81
N ILE A 400 18.88 -5.61 -26.52
CA ILE A 400 20.25 -5.35 -26.02
C ILE A 400 21.19 -6.49 -26.41
N LEU A 401 20.70 -7.74 -26.36
CA LEU A 401 21.39 -8.90 -26.94
C LEU A 401 21.64 -8.72 -28.45
N THR A 402 20.76 -8.02 -29.18
CA THR A 402 20.93 -7.73 -30.62
C THR A 402 21.63 -6.39 -30.96
N SER A 403 21.69 -5.42 -30.04
CA SER A 403 22.23 -4.08 -30.31
C SER A 403 23.68 -3.92 -29.85
N ALA A 404 24.06 -4.63 -28.78
CA ALA A 404 25.47 -4.74 -28.38
C ALA A 404 26.30 -5.42 -29.49
N THR A 405 25.71 -6.40 -30.19
CA THR A 405 26.32 -7.02 -31.37
C THR A 405 26.40 -6.04 -32.56
N CYS A 406 25.38 -5.23 -32.84
CA CYS A 406 25.41 -4.29 -33.97
C CYS A 406 26.40 -3.13 -33.82
N ARG A 407 26.62 -2.56 -32.62
CA ARG A 407 27.62 -1.48 -32.44
C ARG A 407 29.06 -1.98 -32.47
N ILE A 408 29.30 -3.23 -32.06
CA ILE A 408 30.61 -3.88 -32.13
C ILE A 408 30.95 -4.22 -33.60
N ILE A 409 29.98 -4.67 -34.40
CA ILE A 409 30.17 -4.95 -35.84
C ILE A 409 30.63 -3.71 -36.63
N ILE A 410 30.10 -2.53 -36.30
CA ILE A 410 30.48 -1.27 -37.00
C ILE A 410 31.90 -0.84 -36.62
N ASN A 411 32.26 -0.89 -35.33
CA ASN A 411 33.60 -0.52 -34.86
C ASN A 411 34.68 -1.52 -35.32
N MET A 412 34.35 -2.81 -35.42
CA MET A 412 35.25 -3.86 -35.88
C MET A 412 35.49 -3.81 -37.40
N ARG A 413 34.46 -3.48 -38.21
CA ARG A 413 34.64 -3.24 -39.66
C ARG A 413 35.55 -2.04 -39.93
N GLN A 414 35.39 -0.95 -39.18
CA GLN A 414 36.22 0.25 -39.34
C GLN A 414 37.69 0.01 -39.00
N LEU A 415 38.00 -0.87 -38.04
CA LEU A 415 39.39 -1.25 -37.73
C LEU A 415 39.98 -2.22 -38.75
N ALA A 416 39.19 -3.14 -39.30
CA ALA A 416 39.62 -4.07 -40.35
C ALA A 416 39.86 -3.37 -41.70
N GLU A 417 39.02 -2.40 -42.08
CA GLU A 417 39.23 -1.59 -43.30
C GLU A 417 40.46 -0.69 -43.18
N ASN A 418 40.75 -0.14 -42.00
CA ASN A 418 41.95 0.68 -41.75
C ASN A 418 43.25 -0.14 -41.72
N ASN A 419 43.18 -1.44 -41.41
CA ASN A 419 44.34 -2.34 -41.44
C ASN A 419 44.53 -3.04 -42.80
N GLY A 420 43.53 -3.00 -43.68
CA GLY A 420 43.56 -3.64 -45.01
C GLY A 420 44.20 -2.79 -46.11
N SER A 421 44.64 -1.56 -45.84
CA SER A 421 45.19 -0.63 -46.84
C SER A 421 46.71 -0.43 -46.74
N VAL A 422 47.47 -1.42 -46.29
CA VAL A 422 48.94 -1.41 -46.40
C VAL A 422 49.41 -2.68 -47.11
N GLU A 423 49.41 -2.61 -48.45
CA GLU A 423 50.15 -3.51 -49.35
C GLU A 423 51.66 -3.17 -49.35
N PRO A 424 52.54 -4.10 -49.75
CA PRO A 424 53.88 -4.26 -49.21
C PRO A 424 54.96 -3.43 -49.94
N PHE A 425 55.95 -2.95 -49.19
CA PHE A 425 57.21 -2.46 -49.78
C PHE A 425 58.17 -3.65 -49.95
N GLU A 426 58.60 -3.85 -51.20
CA GLU A 426 59.44 -4.93 -51.68
C GLU A 426 60.77 -5.06 -50.91
N LEU A 427 61.13 -6.30 -50.56
CA LEU A 427 62.50 -6.69 -50.24
C LEU A 427 62.98 -7.65 -51.33
N THR A 428 63.51 -7.09 -52.42
CA THR A 428 64.33 -7.84 -53.37
C THR A 428 65.76 -7.33 -53.31
N SER A 429 66.65 -8.14 -52.74
CA SER A 429 67.88 -8.58 -53.43
C SER A 429 68.75 -9.40 -52.49
N ILE A 430 68.94 -10.65 -52.88
CA ILE A 430 69.97 -11.61 -52.47
C ILE A 430 71.36 -11.04 -52.84
N LEU A 431 72.34 -11.06 -51.92
CA LEU A 431 73.72 -11.55 -52.13
C LEU A 431 74.66 -11.23 -50.94
N GLU A 432 75.37 -12.28 -50.51
CA GLU A 432 76.75 -12.31 -50.00
C GLU A 432 77.11 -11.60 -48.68
N THR A 433 77.15 -12.41 -47.61
CA THR A 433 78.27 -12.36 -46.66
C THR A 433 79.40 -13.25 -47.18
N SER A 434 80.38 -12.65 -47.87
CA SER A 434 81.78 -13.10 -47.87
C SER A 434 82.70 -11.90 -48.12
N GLU A 435 83.71 -11.79 -47.26
CA GLU A 435 84.98 -11.07 -47.45
C GLU A 435 85.02 -9.52 -47.48
N GLU A 436 85.68 -9.01 -46.43
CA GLU A 436 86.85 -8.13 -46.46
C GLU A 436 86.93 -6.86 -47.36
N ARG A 437 87.36 -5.78 -46.68
CA ARG A 437 88.38 -4.76 -47.08
C ARG A 437 87.94 -3.42 -47.72
N THR A 438 88.27 -2.37 -46.95
CA THR A 438 88.93 -1.09 -47.34
C THR A 438 88.27 -0.06 -48.27
N THR A 439 88.08 1.13 -47.68
CA THR A 439 88.46 2.50 -48.13
C THR A 439 87.78 3.20 -49.33
N SER A 440 87.25 4.39 -48.98
CA SER A 440 87.42 5.72 -49.63
C SER A 440 86.72 6.12 -50.94
N SER A 441 86.12 7.32 -50.84
CA SER A 441 85.97 8.43 -51.84
C SER A 441 85.00 8.32 -53.03
N LEU A 442 83.91 9.11 -52.97
CA LEU A 442 83.56 10.34 -53.76
C LEU A 442 83.76 10.38 -55.31
N PRO A 443 83.06 11.28 -56.06
CA PRO A 443 82.00 10.92 -57.01
C PRO A 443 82.27 11.36 -58.47
N ALA A 444 81.45 10.88 -59.41
CA ALA A 444 80.92 11.63 -60.56
C ALA A 444 79.77 10.86 -61.21
#